data_AF-A0A9P6XXA6-F1
#
_entry.id   AF-A0A9P6XXA6-F1
#
_cell.length_a   1.000
_cell.length_b   1.000
_cell.length_c   1.000
_cell.angle_alpha   90.00
_cell.angle_beta   90.00
_cell.angle_gamma   90.00
#
_symmetry.space_group_name_H-M   'P 1'
#
loop_
_entity.id
_entity.type
_entity.pdbx_description
1 polymer ?
#
loop_
_entity_poly.entity_id
_entity_poly.type
_entity_poly.pdbx_seq_one_letter_code
_entity_poly.pdbx_strand_id
1 'polypeptide(L)'
;MLTSLPSEIIFNIFSFLTYDQVYEIRSVCKYFQYMGEYHIYQQVKSLKQTIQLKLDEHKNISMELTAKSYDPKNRVIEFVPKYNNNLSLVNNSKRFAYHRSLKIHFSMWNKLPKPELCLEHLEPEDQALFLYHYNYNSSIEKIYELPPHNKNQDKQTRYLGDKGLIVSMSYQPKKTIISKSNTPSITSLPLSSRGYPTSRAITTSSTSPSVNIKWIRVTLDWIISGLRPSIPTNQIYESSFLQLNQVLAKEGYFKYDPLSEPVLDHIIRQQDHDCLTQELPQTLLDYIHSHTHECHTRLSRLQHMLEGAGVDAQVLWKYTFAKAFVVGSGSLLGEEGIVRRIQDCEEEWRQKKLSFVRKLKGFPL
;
A
#
# COMPACT_ATOMS: atom_id res chain seq x y z
N MET A 1 -20.27 34.14 -6.41
CA MET A 1 -20.76 34.23 -7.81
C MET A 1 -20.53 32.96 -8.63
N LEU A 2 -19.47 32.16 -8.41
CA LEU A 2 -19.33 30.86 -9.10
C LEU A 2 -20.22 29.73 -8.56
N THR A 3 -20.70 29.85 -7.32
CA THR A 3 -21.60 28.87 -6.67
C THR A 3 -23.04 28.90 -7.16
N SER A 4 -23.41 29.90 -7.97
CA SER A 4 -24.74 29.99 -8.61
C SER A 4 -24.75 29.43 -10.03
N LEU A 5 -23.61 28.92 -10.53
CA LEU A 5 -23.54 28.24 -11.82
C LEU A 5 -24.19 26.85 -11.72
N PRO A 6 -24.92 26.42 -12.75
CA PRO A 6 -25.38 25.04 -12.87
C PRO A 6 -24.23 24.03 -12.79
N SER A 7 -24.50 22.88 -12.18
CA SER A 7 -23.54 21.79 -12.00
C SER A 7 -22.90 21.31 -13.29
N GLU A 8 -23.66 21.34 -14.38
CA GLU A 8 -23.26 20.90 -15.73
C GLU A 8 -22.14 21.79 -16.28
N ILE A 9 -22.23 23.11 -16.07
CA ILE A 9 -21.20 24.06 -16.50
C ILE A 9 -19.91 23.82 -15.72
N ILE A 10 -20.02 23.57 -14.42
CA ILE A 10 -18.87 23.29 -13.56
C ILE A 10 -18.18 21.98 -13.98
N PHE A 11 -18.95 20.92 -14.23
CA PHE A 11 -18.38 19.66 -14.72
C PHE A 11 -17.75 19.81 -16.11
N ASN A 12 -18.33 20.64 -16.98
CA ASN A 12 -17.73 20.95 -18.27
C ASN A 12 -16.39 21.66 -18.10
N ILE A 13 -16.29 22.65 -17.20
CA ILE A 13 -15.03 23.31 -16.86
C ILE A 13 -14.01 22.29 -16.34
N PHE A 14 -14.40 21.43 -15.40
CA PHE A 14 -13.50 20.41 -14.83
C PHE A 14 -13.01 19.42 -15.88
N SER A 15 -13.78 19.15 -16.94
CA SER A 15 -13.37 18.23 -18.00
C SER A 15 -12.14 18.70 -18.79
N PHE A 16 -11.82 19.99 -18.76
CA PHE A 16 -10.63 20.58 -19.38
C PHE A 16 -9.40 20.57 -18.45
N LEU A 17 -9.56 20.15 -17.20
CA LEU A 17 -8.52 20.18 -16.18
C LEU A 17 -7.96 18.79 -15.91
N THR A 18 -6.70 18.74 -15.48
CA THR A 18 -6.07 17.50 -15.02
C THR A 18 -6.54 17.13 -13.61
N TYR A 19 -6.32 15.88 -13.19
CA TYR A 19 -6.77 15.40 -11.88
C TYR A 19 -6.21 16.21 -10.72
N ASP A 20 -4.94 16.59 -10.78
CA ASP A 20 -4.27 17.42 -9.79
C ASP A 20 -4.88 18.83 -9.74
N GLN A 21 -5.19 19.43 -10.89
CA GLN A 21 -5.85 20.74 -10.96
C GLN A 21 -7.26 20.70 -10.38
N VAL A 22 -8.08 19.70 -10.75
CA VAL A 22 -9.43 19.51 -10.17
C VAL A 22 -9.33 19.28 -8.66
N TYR A 23 -8.33 18.52 -8.23
CA TYR A 23 -8.10 18.24 -6.82
C TYR A 23 -7.64 19.48 -6.04
N GLU A 24 -6.87 20.41 -6.62
CA GLU A 24 -6.53 21.69 -5.96
C GLU A 24 -7.75 22.59 -5.76
N ILE A 25 -8.68 22.60 -6.71
CA ILE A 25 -9.90 23.42 -6.68
C ILE A 25 -10.80 23.08 -5.47
N ARG A 26 -10.63 21.91 -4.84
CA ARG A 26 -11.35 21.54 -3.61
C ARG A 26 -11.16 22.55 -2.47
N SER A 27 -10.05 23.29 -2.47
CA SER A 27 -9.73 24.30 -1.45
C SER A 27 -10.62 25.55 -1.53
N VAL A 28 -11.31 25.77 -2.65
CA VAL A 28 -12.11 26.98 -2.88
C VAL A 28 -13.37 27.02 -2.01
N CYS A 29 -14.16 25.94 -2.01
CA CYS A 29 -15.36 25.83 -1.16
C CYS A 29 -15.86 24.38 -1.08
N LYS A 30 -16.72 24.08 -0.09
CA LYS A 30 -17.30 22.73 0.10
C LYS A 30 -18.06 22.20 -1.13
N TYR A 31 -18.72 23.09 -1.87
CA TYR A 31 -19.45 22.71 -3.08
C TYR A 31 -18.50 22.25 -4.19
N PHE A 32 -17.42 23.01 -4.42
CA PHE A 32 -16.38 22.67 -5.40
C PHE A 32 -15.58 21.44 -4.99
N GLN A 33 -15.36 21.27 -3.69
CA GLN A 33 -14.80 20.03 -3.16
C GLN A 33 -15.66 18.83 -3.54
N TYR A 34 -16.94 18.84 -3.21
CA TYR A 34 -17.84 17.72 -3.53
C TYR A 34 -17.90 17.45 -5.05
N MET A 35 -18.05 18.50 -5.86
CA MET A 35 -18.13 18.37 -7.30
C MET A 35 -16.81 17.90 -7.92
N GLY A 36 -15.67 18.42 -7.48
CA GLY A 36 -14.35 18.05 -8.01
C GLY A 36 -13.98 16.61 -7.65
N GLU A 37 -14.22 16.20 -6.41
CA GLU A 37 -13.99 14.83 -5.94
C GLU A 37 -14.87 13.82 -6.70
N TYR A 38 -16.15 14.14 -6.90
CA TYR A 38 -17.06 13.32 -7.70
C TYR A 38 -16.67 13.30 -9.19
N HIS A 39 -16.21 14.42 -9.73
CA HIS A 39 -15.74 14.51 -11.12
C HIS A 39 -14.54 13.59 -11.37
N ILE A 40 -13.56 13.59 -10.46
CA ILE A 40 -12.39 12.69 -10.56
C ILE A 40 -12.87 11.24 -10.61
N TYR A 41 -13.75 10.82 -9.70
CA TYR A 41 -14.33 9.46 -9.75
C TYR A 41 -15.01 9.16 -11.09
N GLN A 42 -15.82 10.09 -11.61
CA GLN A 42 -16.50 9.90 -12.89
C GLN A 42 -15.53 9.79 -14.07
N GLN A 43 -14.47 10.59 -14.09
CA GLN A 43 -13.40 10.48 -15.10
C GLN A 43 -12.65 9.15 -14.99
N VAL A 44 -12.32 8.69 -13.78
CA VAL A 44 -11.70 7.37 -13.55
C VAL A 44 -12.56 6.26 -14.16
N LYS A 45 -13.88 6.34 -13.96
CA LYS A 45 -14.86 5.38 -14.47
C LYS A 45 -15.02 5.47 -16.00
N SER A 46 -15.19 6.68 -16.55
CA SER A 46 -15.42 6.89 -17.99
C SER A 46 -14.21 6.54 -18.84
N LEU A 47 -13.00 6.88 -18.37
CA LEU A 47 -11.73 6.54 -19.02
C LEU A 47 -11.29 5.10 -18.77
N LYS A 48 -12.09 4.29 -18.06
CA LYS A 48 -11.82 2.88 -17.72
C LYS A 48 -10.43 2.70 -17.08
N GLN A 49 -10.05 3.62 -16.19
CA GLN A 49 -8.79 3.53 -15.47
C GLN A 49 -8.85 2.41 -14.43
N THR A 50 -7.71 1.77 -14.18
CA THR A 50 -7.63 0.53 -13.42
C THR A 50 -6.55 0.60 -12.36
N ILE A 51 -6.70 -0.20 -11.31
CA ILE A 51 -5.62 -0.54 -10.39
C ILE A 51 -5.01 -1.87 -10.87
N GLN A 52 -3.71 -1.88 -11.09
CA GLN A 52 -2.93 -3.06 -11.44
C GLN A 52 -2.23 -3.60 -10.20
N LEU A 53 -2.44 -4.89 -9.95
CA LEU A 53 -1.73 -5.67 -8.94
C LEU A 53 -0.65 -6.50 -9.61
N LYS A 54 0.58 -6.46 -9.09
CA LYS A 54 1.72 -7.22 -9.60
C LYS A 54 2.42 -7.97 -8.46
N LEU A 55 2.69 -9.26 -8.64
CA LEU A 55 3.40 -10.07 -7.64
C LEU A 55 4.92 -10.08 -7.88
N ASP A 56 5.71 -9.92 -6.81
CA ASP A 56 7.19 -10.01 -6.77
C ASP A 56 7.93 -9.29 -7.93
N GLU A 57 7.47 -8.10 -8.32
CA GLU A 57 8.04 -7.29 -9.42
C GLU A 57 8.09 -7.97 -10.80
N HIS A 58 7.62 -9.22 -10.92
CA HIS A 58 7.59 -9.96 -12.17
C HIS A 58 6.36 -9.60 -13.01
N LYS A 59 6.59 -9.29 -14.29
CA LYS A 59 5.57 -8.82 -15.24
C LYS A 59 4.44 -9.83 -15.53
N ASN A 60 4.63 -11.11 -15.20
CA ASN A 60 3.81 -12.19 -15.75
C ASN A 60 2.60 -12.56 -14.89
N ILE A 61 2.49 -12.07 -13.65
CA ILE A 61 1.32 -12.32 -12.80
C ILE A 61 0.76 -10.97 -12.37
N SER A 62 -0.26 -10.51 -13.10
CA SER A 62 -0.95 -9.27 -12.80
C SER A 62 -2.47 -9.40 -12.84
N MET A 63 -3.15 -8.55 -12.07
CA MET A 63 -4.61 -8.44 -12.04
C MET A 63 -5.03 -6.99 -12.18
N GLU A 64 -6.11 -6.75 -12.90
CA GLU A 64 -6.68 -5.42 -13.07
C GLU A 64 -7.99 -5.29 -12.31
N LEU A 65 -8.14 -4.18 -11.58
CA LEU A 65 -9.35 -3.80 -10.89
C LEU A 65 -9.93 -2.52 -11.49
N THR A 66 -11.24 -2.47 -11.66
CA THR A 66 -11.99 -1.33 -12.20
C THR A 66 -12.80 -0.64 -11.11
N ALA A 67 -12.94 0.68 -11.21
CA ALA A 67 -13.75 1.47 -10.27
C ALA A 67 -15.23 1.05 -10.35
N LYS A 68 -15.83 0.76 -9.20
CA LYS A 68 -17.22 0.30 -9.06
C LYS A 68 -18.10 1.36 -8.42
N SER A 69 -17.74 1.82 -7.23
CA SER A 69 -18.52 2.78 -6.43
C SER A 69 -17.62 3.85 -5.82
N TYR A 70 -18.25 4.96 -5.43
CA TYR A 70 -17.63 6.06 -4.70
C TYR A 70 -18.46 6.37 -3.47
N ASP A 71 -17.80 6.41 -2.33
CA ASP A 71 -18.36 6.83 -1.05
C ASP A 71 -18.00 8.30 -0.82
N PRO A 72 -18.96 9.23 -0.97
CA PRO A 72 -18.72 10.67 -0.79
C PRO A 72 -18.49 11.06 0.68
N LYS A 73 -18.96 10.26 1.65
CA LYS A 73 -18.80 10.57 3.08
C LYS A 73 -17.35 10.38 3.51
N ASN A 74 -16.74 9.27 3.09
CA ASN A 74 -15.35 8.96 3.39
C ASN A 74 -14.37 9.32 2.28
N ARG A 75 -14.85 9.77 1.12
CA ARG A 75 -14.06 10.12 -0.08
C ARG A 75 -13.25 8.94 -0.60
N VAL A 76 -13.87 7.76 -0.62
CA VAL A 76 -13.24 6.49 -0.96
C VAL A 76 -13.81 5.94 -2.25
N ILE A 77 -12.95 5.50 -3.16
CA ILE A 77 -13.34 4.76 -4.36
C ILE A 77 -13.08 3.28 -4.14
N GLU A 78 -14.10 2.45 -4.41
CA GLU A 78 -13.98 1.00 -4.42
C GLU A 78 -13.65 0.50 -5.84
N PHE A 79 -12.58 -0.29 -5.94
CA PHE A 79 -12.15 -1.00 -7.13
C PHE A 79 -12.36 -2.50 -6.95
N VAL A 80 -12.89 -3.17 -7.98
CA VAL A 80 -13.14 -4.62 -7.98
C VAL A 80 -12.46 -5.29 -9.17
N PRO A 81 -12.07 -6.58 -9.06
CA PRO A 81 -11.45 -7.29 -10.17
C PRO A 81 -12.31 -7.27 -11.43
N LYS A 82 -11.69 -6.95 -12.57
CA LYS A 82 -12.34 -6.92 -13.88
C LYS A 82 -12.65 -8.33 -14.40
N TYR A 83 -11.70 -9.24 -14.18
CA TYR A 83 -11.76 -10.65 -14.55
C TYR A 83 -11.11 -11.49 -13.46
N ASN A 84 -11.59 -12.73 -13.28
CA ASN A 84 -11.05 -13.78 -12.39
C ASN A 84 -10.39 -13.26 -11.10
N ASN A 85 -11.08 -13.36 -9.98
CA ASN A 85 -10.63 -12.79 -8.71
C ASN A 85 -9.41 -13.50 -8.09
N ASN A 86 -8.87 -14.54 -8.73
CA ASN A 86 -7.81 -15.38 -8.19
C ASN A 86 -6.43 -15.10 -8.82
N LEU A 87 -5.46 -14.76 -7.97
CA LEU A 87 -4.03 -14.67 -8.27
C LEU A 87 -3.30 -15.92 -7.78
N SER A 88 -2.60 -16.61 -8.68
CA SER A 88 -1.77 -17.76 -8.31
C SER A 88 -0.47 -17.30 -7.62
N LEU A 89 -0.21 -17.77 -6.40
CA LEU A 89 1.06 -17.49 -5.71
C LEU A 89 2.19 -18.47 -6.06
N VAL A 90 2.00 -19.36 -7.04
CA VAL A 90 3.04 -20.30 -7.48
C VAL A 90 4.27 -19.51 -7.94
N ASN A 91 5.40 -19.68 -7.23
CA ASN A 91 6.67 -19.11 -7.66
C ASN A 91 7.53 -20.20 -8.31
N ASN A 92 7.60 -20.19 -9.65
CA ASN A 92 8.41 -21.13 -10.41
C ASN A 92 9.91 -20.76 -10.42
N SER A 93 10.24 -19.54 -9.98
CA SER A 93 11.57 -18.95 -9.90
C SER A 93 12.13 -19.07 -8.48
N LYS A 94 12.92 -20.12 -8.25
CA LYS A 94 13.48 -20.61 -6.96
C LYS A 94 13.88 -19.53 -5.92
N ARG A 95 13.44 -19.72 -4.66
CA ARG A 95 14.14 -19.62 -3.32
C ARG A 95 13.09 -19.82 -2.21
N PHE A 96 11.87 -19.34 -2.48
CA PHE A 96 10.66 -19.59 -1.70
C PHE A 96 9.64 -20.33 -2.58
N ALA A 97 8.76 -21.11 -1.95
CA ALA A 97 7.73 -21.86 -2.68
C ALA A 97 6.62 -20.96 -3.27
N TYR A 98 6.43 -19.75 -2.72
CA TYR A 98 5.32 -18.85 -3.06
C TYR A 98 5.75 -17.38 -3.13
N HIS A 99 5.02 -16.60 -3.95
CA HIS A 99 5.13 -15.15 -3.98
C HIS A 99 4.66 -14.54 -2.64
N ARG A 100 5.37 -13.51 -2.16
CA ARG A 100 5.11 -12.89 -0.84
C ARG A 100 4.91 -11.39 -0.89
N SER A 101 5.22 -10.75 -2.01
CA SER A 101 5.08 -9.30 -2.14
C SER A 101 4.11 -8.90 -3.24
N LEU A 102 3.40 -7.81 -2.99
CA LEU A 102 2.36 -7.24 -3.84
C LEU A 102 2.70 -5.78 -4.13
N LYS A 103 2.77 -5.41 -5.41
CA LYS A 103 2.87 -4.03 -5.86
C LYS A 103 1.51 -3.59 -6.41
N ILE A 104 1.02 -2.46 -5.93
CA ILE A 104 -0.28 -1.89 -6.30
C ILE A 104 -0.03 -0.60 -7.07
N HIS A 105 -0.63 -0.47 -8.25
CA HIS A 105 -0.33 0.65 -9.15
C HIS A 105 -1.60 1.17 -9.84
N PHE A 106 -1.84 2.48 -9.80
CA PHE A 106 -2.93 3.08 -10.56
C PHE A 106 -2.53 3.38 -12.01
N SER A 107 -3.35 3.01 -13.00
CA SER A 107 -2.95 3.00 -14.41
C SER A 107 -2.53 4.36 -14.98
N MET A 108 -3.01 5.47 -14.41
CA MET A 108 -2.62 6.82 -14.85
C MET A 108 -1.21 7.22 -14.43
N TRP A 109 -0.64 6.66 -13.36
CA TRP A 109 0.69 7.06 -12.90
C TRP A 109 1.79 6.75 -13.94
N ASN A 110 1.57 5.78 -14.82
CA ASN A 110 2.52 5.43 -15.89
C ASN A 110 2.43 6.36 -17.12
N LYS A 111 1.42 7.22 -17.21
CA LYS A 111 1.13 8.02 -18.42
C LYS A 111 1.64 9.46 -18.34
N LEU A 112 2.20 9.86 -17.20
CA LEU A 112 2.72 11.21 -17.04
C LEU A 112 4.06 11.33 -17.77
N PRO A 113 4.22 12.32 -18.67
CA PRO A 113 5.52 12.66 -19.19
C PRO A 113 6.40 13.11 -18.02
N LYS A 114 7.60 12.52 -17.90
CA LYS A 114 8.59 13.04 -16.97
C LYS A 114 8.98 14.44 -17.44
N PRO A 115 8.97 15.46 -16.58
CA PRO A 115 9.41 16.78 -16.98
C PRO A 115 10.86 16.69 -17.44
N GLU A 116 11.14 17.13 -18.66
CA GLU A 116 12.49 17.23 -19.19
C GLU A 116 13.19 18.39 -18.48
N LEU A 117 13.94 18.06 -17.42
CA LEU A 117 14.78 19.03 -16.74
C LEU A 117 16.12 19.13 -17.46
N CYS A 118 16.49 20.34 -17.87
CA CYS A 118 17.83 20.63 -18.36
C CYS A 118 18.81 20.65 -17.17
N LEU A 119 19.54 19.55 -16.98
CA LEU A 119 20.51 19.38 -15.88
C LEU A 119 21.96 19.56 -16.33
N GLU A 120 22.20 20.11 -17.53
CA GLU A 120 23.53 20.25 -18.15
C GLU A 120 24.54 21.03 -17.30
N HIS A 121 24.06 21.85 -16.37
CA HIS A 121 24.87 22.68 -15.47
C HIS A 121 25.35 21.95 -14.20
N LEU A 122 24.98 20.68 -14.02
CA LEU A 122 25.37 19.86 -12.88
C LEU A 122 26.39 18.80 -13.32
N GLU A 123 27.31 18.45 -12.43
CA GLU A 123 28.21 17.31 -12.63
C GLU A 123 27.41 16.00 -12.76
N PRO A 124 27.89 14.99 -13.49
CA PRO A 124 27.15 13.74 -13.70
C PRO A 124 26.68 13.05 -12.41
N GLU A 125 27.50 13.09 -11.35
CA GLU A 125 27.15 12.54 -10.04
C GLU A 125 26.02 13.32 -9.36
N ASP A 126 26.06 14.65 -9.46
CA ASP A 126 25.04 15.56 -8.95
C ASP A 126 23.73 15.43 -9.75
N GLN A 127 23.81 15.23 -11.07
CA GLN A 127 22.66 14.93 -11.92
C GLN A 127 21.99 13.62 -11.47
N ALA A 128 22.77 12.56 -11.26
CA ALA A 128 22.25 11.28 -10.82
C ALA A 128 21.60 11.37 -9.44
N LEU A 129 22.23 12.07 -8.49
CA LEU A 129 21.67 12.30 -7.16
C LEU A 129 20.37 13.13 -7.25
N PHE A 130 20.37 14.21 -8.02
CA PHE A 130 19.18 15.03 -8.21
C PHE A 130 18.03 14.23 -8.81
N LEU A 131 18.26 13.50 -9.91
CA LEU A 131 17.24 12.68 -10.55
C LEU A 131 16.73 11.56 -9.63
N TYR A 132 17.59 11.01 -8.78
CA TYR A 132 17.24 9.97 -7.82
C TYR A 132 16.24 10.47 -6.76
N HIS A 133 16.40 11.71 -6.29
CA HIS A 133 15.46 12.31 -5.33
C HIS A 133 14.27 12.99 -5.99
N TYR A 134 14.45 13.64 -7.14
CA TYR A 134 13.42 14.40 -7.83
C TYR A 134 12.35 13.50 -8.47
N ASN A 135 12.75 12.40 -9.10
CA ASN A 135 11.80 11.48 -9.73
C ASN A 135 11.17 10.50 -8.74
N TYR A 136 11.52 10.61 -7.45
CA TYR A 136 11.04 9.68 -6.45
C TYR A 136 9.55 9.93 -6.15
N ASN A 137 8.76 8.87 -6.23
CA ASN A 137 7.38 8.87 -5.77
C ASN A 137 7.14 7.66 -4.87
N SER A 138 6.88 7.93 -3.59
CA SER A 138 6.63 6.90 -2.58
C SER A 138 5.45 6.01 -2.94
N SER A 139 4.39 6.57 -3.55
CA SER A 139 3.17 5.83 -3.90
C SER A 139 3.40 4.81 -5.02
N ILE A 140 4.35 5.09 -5.93
CA ILE A 140 4.71 4.20 -7.04
C ILE A 140 5.69 3.11 -6.57
N GLU A 141 6.58 3.45 -5.64
CA GLU A 141 7.67 2.56 -5.20
C GLU A 141 7.29 1.61 -4.06
N LYS A 142 6.14 1.82 -3.42
CA LYS A 142 5.61 1.00 -2.33
C LYS A 142 5.42 -0.48 -2.72
N ILE A 143 5.83 -1.36 -1.82
CA ILE A 143 5.67 -2.82 -1.94
C ILE A 143 5.04 -3.32 -0.65
N TYR A 144 3.99 -4.12 -0.77
CA TYR A 144 3.26 -4.66 0.37
C TYR A 144 3.61 -6.12 0.60
N GLU A 145 3.84 -6.51 1.85
CA GLU A 145 3.99 -7.91 2.23
C GLU A 145 2.60 -8.55 2.34
N LEU A 146 2.42 -9.71 1.70
CA LEU A 146 1.19 -10.49 1.83
C LEU A 146 1.16 -11.18 3.21
N PRO A 147 0.00 -11.19 3.90
CA PRO A 147 -0.15 -11.93 5.15
C PRO A 147 0.25 -13.41 5.00
N PRO A 148 0.76 -14.04 6.06
CA PRO A 148 1.14 -15.44 6.00
C PRO A 148 -0.09 -16.31 5.74
N HIS A 149 0.05 -17.27 4.82
CA HIS A 149 -0.99 -18.26 4.56
C HIS A 149 -1.07 -19.24 5.74
N ASN A 150 -2.17 -19.20 6.49
CA ASN A 150 -2.46 -20.14 7.55
C ASN A 150 -3.59 -21.08 7.13
N LYS A 151 -3.28 -22.38 7.02
CA LYS A 151 -4.22 -23.43 6.56
C LYS A 151 -5.53 -23.48 7.35
N ASN A 152 -5.52 -23.01 8.60
CA ASN A 152 -6.70 -22.98 9.47
C ASN A 152 -7.67 -21.83 9.14
N GLN A 153 -7.29 -20.90 8.27
CA GLN A 153 -8.04 -19.68 7.93
C GLN A 153 -8.35 -19.55 6.43
N ASP A 154 -8.36 -20.67 5.71
CA ASP A 154 -8.44 -20.80 4.24
C ASP A 154 -9.74 -20.29 3.57
N LYS A 155 -10.54 -19.49 4.28
CA LYS A 155 -11.73 -18.77 3.79
C LYS A 155 -11.97 -17.43 4.50
N GLN A 156 -11.17 -17.10 5.51
CA GLN A 156 -11.33 -15.86 6.26
C GLN A 156 -10.90 -14.68 5.38
N THR A 157 -11.67 -13.60 5.43
CA THR A 157 -11.25 -12.34 4.81
C THR A 157 -10.03 -11.83 5.57
N ARG A 158 -8.97 -11.53 4.82
CA ARG A 158 -7.72 -10.96 5.30
C ARG A 158 -7.63 -9.54 4.73
N TYR A 159 -7.07 -8.64 5.52
CA TYR A 159 -6.91 -7.24 5.14
C TYR A 159 -5.43 -6.88 5.07
N LEU A 160 -5.11 -6.05 4.08
CA LEU A 160 -3.82 -5.38 3.95
C LEU A 160 -4.11 -3.89 3.87
N GLY A 161 -3.55 -3.10 4.78
CA GLY A 161 -3.81 -1.67 4.87
C GLY A 161 -2.55 -0.82 4.71
N ASP A 162 -2.78 0.41 4.26
CA ASP A 162 -1.88 1.56 4.32
C ASP A 162 -2.76 2.79 4.63
N LYS A 163 -2.14 3.94 4.99
CA LYS A 163 -2.88 5.17 5.31
C LYS A 163 -3.95 5.47 4.25
N GLY A 164 -3.60 5.43 2.96
CA GLY A 164 -4.52 5.79 1.87
C GLY A 164 -5.32 4.65 1.22
N LEU A 165 -5.13 3.39 1.62
CA LEU A 165 -5.63 2.21 0.88
C LEU A 165 -5.88 1.01 1.79
N ILE A 166 -6.96 0.25 1.52
CA ILE A 166 -7.20 -1.07 2.10
C ILE A 166 -7.52 -2.08 1.00
N VAL A 167 -6.89 -3.26 1.07
CA VAL A 167 -7.14 -4.42 0.22
C VAL A 167 -7.85 -5.49 1.02
N SER A 168 -8.97 -5.99 0.49
CA SER A 168 -9.66 -7.16 1.02
C SER A 168 -9.35 -8.38 0.17
N MET A 169 -8.85 -9.44 0.80
CA MET A 169 -8.49 -10.67 0.13
C MET A 169 -8.84 -11.91 0.96
N SER A 170 -8.70 -13.09 0.36
CA SER A 170 -8.82 -14.38 1.05
C SER A 170 -7.91 -15.41 0.36
N TYR A 171 -7.35 -16.34 1.12
CA TYR A 171 -6.60 -17.44 0.52
C TYR A 171 -7.59 -18.54 0.10
N GLN A 172 -7.41 -19.08 -1.09
CA GLN A 172 -8.12 -20.28 -1.52
C GLN A 172 -7.12 -21.43 -1.63
N PRO A 173 -7.36 -22.56 -0.94
CA PRO A 173 -6.56 -23.75 -1.13
C PRO A 173 -6.87 -24.30 -2.53
N LYS A 174 -5.83 -24.62 -3.29
CA LYS A 174 -6.00 -25.31 -4.57
C LYS A 174 -6.57 -26.70 -4.27
N LYS A 175 -7.80 -26.98 -4.73
CA LYS A 175 -8.40 -28.32 -4.60
C LYS A 175 -7.47 -29.31 -5.29
N THR A 176 -6.86 -30.20 -4.50
CA THR A 176 -6.14 -31.34 -5.03
C THR A 176 -7.17 -32.24 -5.71
N ILE A 177 -7.16 -32.31 -7.05
CA ILE A 177 -7.71 -33.47 -7.72
C ILE A 177 -6.73 -34.59 -7.37
N ILE A 178 -7.04 -35.35 -6.32
CA ILE A 178 -6.33 -36.58 -6.00
C ILE A 178 -6.68 -37.55 -7.12
N SER A 179 -5.89 -37.55 -8.20
CA SER A 179 -5.76 -38.75 -9.00
C SER A 179 -5.13 -39.79 -8.10
N LYS A 180 -5.92 -40.75 -7.63
CA LYS A 180 -5.44 -41.91 -6.88
C LYS A 180 -4.41 -42.66 -7.73
N SER A 181 -3.13 -42.34 -7.59
CA SER A 181 -2.06 -43.24 -8.00
C SER A 181 -1.67 -44.05 -6.78
N ASN A 182 -2.07 -45.32 -6.78
CA ASN A 182 -1.63 -46.31 -5.81
C ASN A 182 -0.12 -46.49 -5.91
N THR A 183 0.65 -46.02 -4.94
CA THR A 183 1.99 -46.56 -4.65
C THR A 183 2.21 -46.65 -3.14
N PRO A 184 2.81 -47.75 -2.65
CA PRO A 184 2.81 -48.09 -1.23
C PRO A 184 3.83 -47.27 -0.43
N SER A 185 3.47 -47.02 0.83
CA SER A 185 4.29 -46.38 1.85
C SER A 185 5.53 -47.21 2.19
N ILE A 186 6.70 -46.57 2.25
CA ILE A 186 7.88 -47.13 2.91
C ILE A 186 8.17 -46.30 4.16
N THR A 187 8.15 -47.01 5.28
CA THR A 187 8.50 -46.65 6.66
C THR A 187 9.97 -46.32 6.87
N SER A 188 10.27 -45.68 8.02
CA SER A 188 11.57 -45.64 8.75
C SER A 188 12.50 -44.44 8.40
N LEU A 189 13.22 -43.71 9.28
CA LEU A 189 13.68 -43.81 10.68
C LEU A 189 14.10 -42.38 11.21
N PRO A 190 14.40 -42.19 12.52
CA PRO A 190 14.56 -40.89 13.18
C PRO A 190 16.01 -40.37 13.18
N LEU A 191 16.23 -39.06 13.08
CA LEU A 191 17.51 -38.42 13.44
C LEU A 191 17.34 -36.98 13.95
N SER A 192 18.30 -36.63 14.80
CA SER A 192 18.32 -35.66 15.88
C SER A 192 18.66 -34.21 15.49
N SER A 193 18.41 -33.35 16.47
CA SER A 193 18.80 -31.94 16.69
C SER A 193 20.10 -31.40 16.05
N ARG A 194 20.01 -30.10 15.71
CA ARG A 194 21.05 -29.11 15.39
C ARG A 194 21.76 -29.22 14.03
N GLY A 195 21.36 -28.33 13.12
CA GLY A 195 22.10 -27.98 11.91
C GLY A 195 21.24 -27.12 11.00
N TYR A 196 21.80 -25.99 10.53
CA TYR A 196 21.31 -25.04 9.52
C TYR A 196 20.24 -25.56 8.55
N PRO A 197 19.24 -24.74 8.14
CA PRO A 197 18.30 -25.15 7.11
C PRO A 197 18.95 -25.05 5.72
N THR A 198 19.84 -25.98 5.40
CA THR A 198 20.04 -26.43 4.02
C THR A 198 18.99 -27.48 3.72
N SER A 199 17.71 -27.09 3.70
CA SER A 199 16.66 -27.95 3.17
C SER A 199 16.77 -27.97 1.65
N ARG A 200 17.49 -28.96 1.11
CA ARG A 200 17.04 -29.60 -0.12
C ARG A 200 15.68 -30.21 0.18
N ALA A 201 14.63 -29.41 0.00
CA ALA A 201 13.27 -29.83 0.24
C ALA A 201 12.95 -30.99 -0.71
N ILE A 202 12.72 -32.16 -0.12
CA ILE A 202 11.89 -33.20 -0.69
C ILE A 202 10.62 -32.52 -1.19
N THR A 203 10.35 -32.63 -2.48
CA THR A 203 9.16 -32.09 -3.14
C THR A 203 7.93 -32.87 -2.67
N THR A 204 7.47 -32.61 -1.46
CA THR A 204 6.03 -32.71 -1.18
C THR A 204 5.40 -31.55 -1.93
N SER A 205 4.58 -31.85 -2.94
CA SER A 205 3.78 -30.88 -3.69
C SER A 205 2.80 -30.16 -2.77
N SER A 206 3.30 -29.19 -1.99
CA SER A 206 2.46 -28.27 -1.24
C SER A 206 1.78 -27.37 -2.26
N THR A 207 0.51 -27.66 -2.54
CA THR A 207 -0.39 -26.89 -3.40
C THR A 207 -0.21 -25.41 -3.13
N SER A 208 0.29 -24.66 -4.11
CA SER A 208 0.45 -23.22 -3.94
C SER A 208 -0.91 -22.57 -3.74
N PRO A 209 -1.11 -21.82 -2.65
CA PRO A 209 -2.37 -21.14 -2.43
C PRO A 209 -2.58 -20.09 -3.51
N SER A 210 -3.85 -19.87 -3.88
CA SER A 210 -4.24 -18.74 -4.70
C SER A 210 -4.81 -17.65 -3.79
N VAL A 211 -4.49 -16.39 -4.06
CA VAL A 211 -5.09 -15.23 -3.38
C VAL A 211 -6.29 -14.78 -4.17
N ASN A 212 -7.46 -14.80 -3.54
CA ASN A 212 -8.67 -14.20 -4.06
C ASN A 212 -8.75 -12.75 -3.59
N ILE A 213 -8.61 -11.79 -4.51
CA ILE A 213 -8.81 -10.36 -4.22
C ILE A 213 -10.29 -10.05 -4.38
N LYS A 214 -10.93 -9.51 -3.34
CA LYS A 214 -12.35 -9.13 -3.36
C LYS A 214 -12.54 -7.71 -3.88
N TRP A 215 -11.80 -6.77 -3.28
CA TRP A 215 -11.84 -5.36 -3.62
C TRP A 215 -10.60 -4.62 -3.09
N ILE A 216 -10.39 -3.41 -3.61
CA ILE A 216 -9.45 -2.43 -3.07
C ILE A 216 -10.19 -1.11 -2.89
N ARG A 217 -10.12 -0.53 -1.71
CA ARG A 217 -10.68 0.77 -1.40
C ARG A 217 -9.56 1.77 -1.22
N VAL A 218 -9.64 2.89 -1.92
CA VAL A 218 -8.59 3.93 -1.91
C VAL A 218 -9.18 5.30 -1.69
N THR A 219 -8.42 6.15 -1.01
CA THR A 219 -8.71 7.58 -0.93
C THR A 219 -8.41 8.26 -2.26
N LEU A 220 -9.07 9.39 -2.52
CA LEU A 220 -8.70 10.26 -3.65
C LEU A 220 -7.25 10.74 -3.51
N ASP A 221 -6.81 11.05 -2.30
CA ASP A 221 -5.46 11.49 -1.99
C ASP A 221 -4.41 10.47 -2.46
N TRP A 222 -4.69 9.18 -2.29
CA TRP A 222 -3.84 8.10 -2.81
C TRP A 222 -3.78 8.08 -4.34
N ILE A 223 -4.89 8.31 -5.03
CA ILE A 223 -4.90 8.38 -6.50
C ILE A 223 -4.03 9.54 -6.99
N ILE A 224 -4.14 10.69 -6.33
CA ILE A 224 -3.43 11.90 -6.71
C ILE A 224 -1.95 11.84 -6.31
N SER A 225 -1.59 11.19 -5.20
CA SER A 225 -0.21 11.14 -4.70
C SER A 225 0.76 10.48 -5.69
N GLY A 226 0.30 9.54 -6.51
CA GLY A 226 1.12 8.98 -7.59
C GLY A 226 1.29 9.91 -8.81
N LEU A 227 0.42 10.91 -8.97
CA LEU A 227 0.57 11.96 -9.99
C LEU A 227 1.40 13.13 -9.46
N ARG A 228 1.24 13.45 -8.17
CA ARG A 228 1.91 14.55 -7.48
C ARG A 228 2.44 14.08 -6.12
N PRO A 229 3.74 13.74 -6.02
CA PRO A 229 4.33 13.19 -4.80
C PRO A 229 4.21 14.09 -3.56
N SER A 230 4.03 15.40 -3.74
CA SER A 230 3.92 16.35 -2.62
C SER A 230 2.59 16.28 -1.87
N ILE A 231 1.58 15.59 -2.41
CA ILE A 231 0.28 15.43 -1.74
C ILE A 231 0.38 14.22 -0.79
N PRO A 232 0.27 14.44 0.54
CA PRO A 232 0.30 13.35 1.50
C PRO A 232 -0.97 12.51 1.42
N THR A 233 -0.83 11.20 1.62
CA THR A 233 -1.97 10.29 1.72
C THR A 233 -2.55 10.33 3.13
N ASN A 234 -3.79 10.79 3.27
CA ASN A 234 -4.51 10.79 4.54
C ASN A 234 -5.03 9.40 4.91
N GLN A 235 -5.37 9.22 6.19
CA GLN A 235 -5.92 7.98 6.73
C GLN A 235 -7.31 7.70 6.14
N ILE A 236 -7.46 6.55 5.50
CA ILE A 236 -8.73 6.03 5.01
C ILE A 236 -9.64 5.76 6.21
N TYR A 237 -10.90 6.19 6.11
CA TYR A 237 -11.88 6.11 7.19
C TYR A 237 -11.46 6.83 8.48
N GLU A 238 -10.82 8.00 8.36
CA GLU A 238 -10.36 8.82 9.49
C GLU A 238 -11.39 8.95 10.62
N SER A 239 -12.66 9.20 10.27
CA SER A 239 -13.75 9.32 11.24
C SER A 239 -13.94 8.06 12.11
N SER A 240 -13.76 6.87 11.53
CA SER A 240 -13.87 5.58 12.24
C SER A 240 -12.67 5.33 13.15
N PHE A 241 -11.47 5.69 12.68
CA PHE A 241 -10.28 5.63 13.51
C PHE A 241 -10.35 6.60 14.70
N LEU A 242 -10.86 7.82 14.50
CA LEU A 242 -11.10 8.77 15.59
C LEU A 242 -12.12 8.24 16.61
N GLN A 243 -13.19 7.60 16.15
CA GLN A 243 -14.16 6.96 17.04
C GLN A 243 -13.53 5.79 17.80
N LEU A 244 -12.79 4.92 17.12
CA LEU A 244 -12.08 3.81 17.76
C LEU A 244 -11.12 4.31 18.83
N ASN A 245 -10.33 5.36 18.55
CA ASN A 245 -9.46 6.02 19.52
C ASN A 245 -10.23 6.50 20.76
N GLN A 246 -11.40 7.10 20.58
CA GLN A 246 -12.23 7.57 21.69
C GLN A 246 -12.77 6.42 22.56
N VAL A 247 -13.16 5.30 21.95
CA VAL A 247 -13.65 4.14 22.71
C VAL A 247 -12.51 3.41 23.41
N LEU A 248 -11.36 3.22 22.73
CA LEU A 248 -10.18 2.62 23.34
C LEU A 248 -9.61 3.44 24.49
N ALA A 249 -9.64 4.77 24.39
CA ALA A 249 -9.21 5.65 25.47
C ALA A 249 -10.07 5.49 26.74
N LYS A 250 -11.36 5.19 26.60
CA LYS A 250 -12.25 4.90 27.75
C LYS A 250 -11.87 3.59 28.45
N GLU A 251 -11.38 2.62 27.70
CA GLU A 251 -10.87 1.33 28.18
C GLU A 251 -9.41 1.41 28.66
N GLY A 252 -8.78 2.60 28.61
CA GLY A 252 -7.40 2.82 29.04
C GLY A 252 -6.32 2.46 28.02
N TYR A 253 -6.69 2.17 26.77
CA TYR A 253 -5.76 1.88 25.68
C TYR A 253 -5.47 3.12 24.83
N PHE A 254 -4.21 3.55 24.81
CA PHE A 254 -3.77 4.75 24.08
C PHE A 254 -2.86 4.46 22.89
N LYS A 255 -2.43 3.20 22.73
CA LYS A 255 -1.43 2.77 21.76
C LYS A 255 -1.86 1.46 21.12
N TYR A 256 -1.92 1.44 19.80
CA TYR A 256 -2.17 0.24 19.00
C TYR A 256 -1.69 0.46 17.56
N ASP A 257 -1.53 -0.62 16.80
CA ASP A 257 -1.20 -0.55 15.37
C ASP A 257 -2.49 -0.38 14.53
N PRO A 258 -2.71 0.79 13.90
CA PRO A 258 -3.92 1.06 13.13
C PRO A 258 -4.02 0.25 11.83
N LEU A 259 -2.90 -0.30 11.34
CA LEU A 259 -2.84 -1.09 10.12
C LEU A 259 -2.89 -2.61 10.40
N SER A 260 -3.04 -2.99 11.67
CA SER A 260 -3.21 -4.39 12.04
C SER A 260 -4.54 -4.96 11.53
N GLU A 261 -4.52 -6.23 11.14
CA GLU A 261 -5.69 -6.88 10.53
C GLU A 261 -6.96 -6.88 11.40
N PRO A 262 -6.90 -7.12 12.73
CA PRO A 262 -8.09 -7.05 13.58
C PRO A 262 -8.70 -5.65 13.66
N VAL A 263 -7.86 -4.61 13.64
CA VAL A 263 -8.31 -3.22 13.62
C VAL A 263 -8.96 -2.90 12.27
N LEU A 264 -8.33 -3.28 11.16
CA LEU A 264 -8.90 -3.08 9.82
C LEU A 264 -10.23 -3.81 9.64
N ASP A 265 -10.35 -5.05 10.12
CA ASP A 265 -11.61 -5.81 10.09
C ASP A 265 -12.72 -5.07 10.86
N HIS A 266 -12.41 -4.54 12.05
CA HIS A 266 -13.37 -3.76 12.83
C HIS A 266 -13.81 -2.48 12.09
N ILE A 267 -12.87 -1.71 11.57
CA ILE A 267 -13.16 -0.47 10.82
C ILE A 267 -14.03 -0.76 9.60
N ILE A 268 -13.74 -1.82 8.85
CA ILE A 268 -14.52 -2.17 7.65
C ILE A 268 -15.94 -2.62 8.02
N ARG A 269 -16.10 -3.39 9.09
CA ARG A 269 -17.44 -3.80 9.56
C ARG A 269 -18.29 -2.60 9.98
N GLN A 270 -17.68 -1.61 10.62
CA GLN A 270 -18.37 -0.35 10.94
C GLN A 270 -18.85 0.37 9.68
N GLN A 271 -18.03 0.37 8.62
CA GLN A 271 -18.38 1.01 7.35
C GLN A 271 -19.43 0.26 6.54
N ASP A 272 -19.36 -1.07 6.48
CA ASP A 272 -20.26 -1.87 5.64
C ASP A 272 -21.66 -2.04 6.27
N HIS A 273 -21.78 -1.97 7.60
CA HIS A 273 -23.05 -2.20 8.30
C HIS A 273 -23.69 -0.93 8.87
N ASP A 274 -23.08 0.26 8.71
CA ASP A 274 -23.49 1.52 9.37
C ASP A 274 -23.86 1.34 10.85
N CYS A 275 -23.31 0.29 11.48
CA CYS A 275 -23.74 -0.17 12.79
C CYS A 275 -22.79 0.40 13.82
N LEU A 276 -23.24 1.48 14.46
CA LEU A 276 -22.59 2.10 15.62
C LEU A 276 -22.78 1.19 16.85
N THR A 277 -22.21 -0.01 16.81
CA THR A 277 -22.06 -0.79 18.04
C THR A 277 -21.00 -0.08 18.88
N GLN A 278 -21.44 0.53 19.99
CA GLN A 278 -20.54 1.17 20.96
C GLN A 278 -19.65 0.17 21.69
N GLU A 279 -20.03 -1.11 21.69
CA GLU A 279 -19.30 -2.19 22.34
C GLU A 279 -18.18 -2.70 21.44
N LEU A 280 -16.95 -2.63 21.94
CA LEU A 280 -15.78 -3.19 21.27
C LEU A 280 -15.82 -4.72 21.34
N PRO A 281 -15.57 -5.44 20.22
CA PRO A 281 -15.45 -6.88 20.25
C PRO A 281 -14.36 -7.31 21.25
N GLN A 282 -14.66 -8.26 22.14
CA GLN A 282 -13.70 -8.79 23.11
C GLN A 282 -12.41 -9.28 22.43
N THR A 283 -12.52 -9.89 21.26
CA THR A 283 -11.38 -10.37 20.46
C THR A 283 -10.44 -9.25 20.00
N LEU A 284 -10.96 -8.04 19.76
CA LEU A 284 -10.16 -6.87 19.41
C LEU A 284 -9.45 -6.33 20.66
N LEU A 285 -10.15 -6.27 21.79
CA LEU A 285 -9.56 -5.85 23.07
C LEU A 285 -8.46 -6.82 23.51
N ASP A 286 -8.69 -8.13 23.46
CA ASP A 286 -7.70 -9.15 23.79
C ASP A 286 -6.47 -9.05 22.88
N TYR A 287 -6.67 -8.75 21.60
CA TYR A 287 -5.59 -8.50 20.66
C TYR A 287 -4.78 -7.26 21.08
N ILE A 288 -5.42 -6.10 21.26
CA ILE A 288 -4.75 -4.86 21.66
C ILE A 288 -4.04 -5.02 23.01
N HIS A 289 -4.66 -5.74 23.96
CA HIS A 289 -4.09 -6.02 25.27
C HIS A 289 -2.84 -6.90 25.19
N SER A 290 -2.83 -7.91 24.33
CA SER A 290 -1.65 -8.76 24.11
C SER A 290 -0.58 -8.08 23.24
N HIS A 291 -0.92 -6.99 22.57
CA HIS A 291 -0.12 -6.32 21.55
C HIS A 291 -0.02 -4.81 21.82
N THR A 292 0.39 -4.44 23.03
CA THR A 292 0.48 -3.05 23.54
C THR A 292 1.53 -2.17 22.86
N HIS A 293 2.36 -2.75 21.98
CA HIS A 293 3.33 -2.00 21.19
C HIS A 293 2.66 -1.34 19.97
N GLU A 294 3.03 -0.11 19.66
CA GLU A 294 2.50 0.65 18.51
C GLU A 294 2.87 0.05 17.15
N CYS A 295 3.88 -0.84 17.10
CA CYS A 295 4.52 -1.25 15.86
C CYS A 295 4.76 -2.76 15.79
N HIS A 296 3.83 -3.51 15.19
CA HIS A 296 3.94 -4.98 15.08
C HIS A 296 4.69 -5.42 13.83
N THR A 297 4.51 -4.69 12.73
CA THR A 297 5.14 -5.03 11.45
C THR A 297 6.53 -4.41 11.34
N ARG A 298 7.44 -5.06 10.59
CA ARG A 298 8.77 -4.49 10.26
C ARG A 298 8.65 -3.10 9.62
N LEU A 299 7.62 -2.93 8.79
CA LEU A 299 7.31 -1.64 8.17
C LEU A 299 6.94 -0.59 9.21
N SER A 300 5.96 -0.88 10.08
CA SER A 300 5.52 0.06 11.12
C SER A 300 6.66 0.48 12.06
N ARG A 301 7.53 -0.46 12.44
CA ARG A 301 8.71 -0.16 13.27
C ARG A 301 9.68 0.77 12.56
N LEU A 302 10.03 0.50 11.30
CA LEU A 302 10.91 1.38 10.53
C LEU A 302 10.30 2.76 10.30
N GLN A 303 9.00 2.84 10.01
CA GLN A 303 8.32 4.13 9.84
C GLN A 303 8.37 4.95 11.13
N HIS A 304 8.07 4.33 12.28
CA HIS A 304 8.14 4.99 13.57
C HIS A 304 9.56 5.45 13.92
N MET A 305 10.58 4.62 13.67
CA MET A 305 11.97 4.99 13.93
C MET A 305 12.47 6.11 13.01
N LEU A 306 12.04 6.13 11.73
CA LEU A 306 12.35 7.22 10.80
C LEU A 306 11.71 8.53 11.24
N GLU A 307 10.42 8.50 11.62
CA GLU A 307 9.70 9.66 12.15
C GLU A 307 10.38 10.19 13.43
N GLY A 308 10.78 9.29 14.34
CA GLY A 308 11.55 9.64 15.54
C GLY A 308 12.93 10.23 15.24
N ALA A 309 13.55 9.87 14.13
CA ALA A 309 14.81 10.45 13.65
C ALA A 309 14.64 11.76 12.85
N GLY A 310 13.41 12.26 12.70
CA GLY A 310 13.11 13.47 11.92
C GLY A 310 13.21 13.26 10.40
N VAL A 311 13.12 12.03 9.92
CA VAL A 311 13.12 11.67 8.50
C VAL A 311 11.71 11.27 8.09
N ASP A 312 11.25 11.76 6.93
CA ASP A 312 9.96 11.36 6.39
C ASP A 312 9.95 9.85 6.08
N ALA A 313 9.11 9.09 6.78
CA ALA A 313 8.96 7.65 6.61
C ALA A 313 8.61 7.23 5.17
N GLN A 314 8.08 8.14 4.35
CA GLN A 314 7.81 7.87 2.95
C GLN A 314 9.07 7.53 2.17
N VAL A 315 10.22 8.12 2.48
CA VAL A 315 11.49 7.91 1.75
C VAL A 315 12.04 6.48 1.89
N LEU A 316 11.48 5.67 2.80
CA LEU A 316 11.84 4.26 2.98
C LEU A 316 11.83 3.51 1.64
N TRP A 317 10.83 3.77 0.78
CA TRP A 317 10.69 3.08 -0.51
C TRP A 317 11.65 3.60 -1.57
N LYS A 318 12.52 4.56 -1.26
CA LYS A 318 13.56 5.03 -2.16
C LYS A 318 14.78 4.10 -2.15
N TYR A 319 15.01 3.44 -1.02
CA TYR A 319 16.23 2.68 -0.75
C TYR A 319 16.00 1.17 -0.88
N THR A 320 16.76 0.52 -1.78
CA THR A 320 16.65 -0.91 -2.05
C THR A 320 16.92 -1.78 -0.82
N PHE A 321 17.87 -1.39 0.03
CA PHE A 321 18.18 -2.12 1.27
C PHE A 321 17.01 -2.07 2.26
N ALA A 322 16.29 -0.95 2.34
CA ALA A 322 15.14 -0.80 3.22
C ALA A 322 13.94 -1.60 2.69
N LYS A 323 13.70 -1.58 1.37
CA LYS A 323 12.72 -2.46 0.72
C LYS A 323 12.98 -3.93 1.03
N ALA A 324 14.23 -4.37 0.90
CA ALA A 324 14.63 -5.76 1.14
C ALA A 324 14.43 -6.17 2.60
N PHE A 325 14.63 -5.26 3.55
CA PHE A 325 14.33 -5.52 4.97
C PHE A 325 12.83 -5.70 5.21
N VAL A 326 12.00 -4.79 4.68
CA VAL A 326 10.54 -4.84 4.84
C VAL A 326 9.98 -6.12 4.23
N VAL A 327 10.41 -6.50 3.02
CA VAL A 327 9.96 -7.73 2.33
C VAL A 327 10.59 -9.00 2.90
N GLY A 328 11.58 -8.87 3.80
CA GLY A 328 12.25 -10.02 4.43
C GLY A 328 13.13 -10.83 3.49
N SER A 329 13.63 -10.23 2.41
CA SER A 329 14.47 -10.87 1.40
C SER A 329 15.97 -10.90 1.75
N GLY A 330 16.36 -10.49 2.97
CA GLY A 330 17.70 -10.68 3.51
C GLY A 330 18.55 -9.41 3.61
N SER A 331 18.03 -8.36 4.28
CA SER A 331 18.87 -7.23 4.68
C SER A 331 19.97 -7.70 5.65
N LEU A 332 21.22 -7.31 5.38
CA LEU A 332 22.37 -7.50 6.27
C LEU A 332 22.38 -6.49 7.43
N LEU A 333 21.58 -5.43 7.33
CA LEU A 333 21.48 -4.36 8.32
C LEU A 333 20.29 -4.61 9.25
N GLY A 334 20.50 -4.37 10.55
CA GLY A 334 19.43 -4.28 11.54
C GLY A 334 18.62 -2.98 11.41
N GLU A 335 17.51 -2.88 12.14
CA GLU A 335 16.55 -1.76 12.05
C GLU A 335 17.22 -0.39 12.22
N GLU A 336 18.04 -0.22 13.27
CA GLU A 336 18.79 1.01 13.53
C GLU A 336 19.79 1.37 12.42
N GLY A 337 20.48 0.36 11.87
CA GLY A 337 21.47 0.57 10.80
C GLY A 337 20.83 1.04 9.49
N ILE A 338 19.60 0.58 9.21
CA ILE A 338 18.80 1.03 8.07
C ILE A 338 18.40 2.50 8.27
N VAL A 339 17.85 2.83 9.44
CA VAL A 339 17.39 4.19 9.77
C VAL A 339 18.54 5.19 9.69
N ARG A 340 19.68 4.86 10.31
CA ARG A 340 20.87 5.73 10.29
C ARG A 340 21.38 5.97 8.87
N ARG A 341 21.45 4.93 8.04
CA ARG A 341 21.89 5.07 6.66
C ARG A 341 20.95 5.93 5.81
N ILE A 342 19.64 5.78 6.01
CA ILE A 342 18.64 6.64 5.35
C ILE A 342 18.82 8.09 5.82
N GLN A 343 18.98 8.31 7.13
CA GLN A 343 19.19 9.64 7.70
C GLN A 343 20.42 10.33 7.12
N ASP A 344 21.55 9.63 7.04
CA ASP A 344 22.79 10.15 6.46
C ASP A 344 22.59 10.57 4.99
N CYS A 345 21.92 9.72 4.18
CA CYS A 345 21.64 10.02 2.77
C CYS A 345 20.66 11.20 2.58
N GLU A 346 19.60 11.29 3.39
CA GLU A 346 18.63 12.37 3.29
C GLU A 346 19.18 13.70 3.84
N GLU A 347 20.09 13.67 4.80
CA GLU A 347 20.82 14.84 5.27
C GLU A 347 21.79 15.36 4.20
N GLU A 348 22.55 14.48 3.54
CA GLU A 348 23.41 14.85 2.41
C GLU A 348 22.60 15.53 1.30
N TRP A 349 21.44 14.95 0.97
CA TRP A 349 20.53 15.53 0.00
C TRP A 349 20.01 16.90 0.43
N ARG A 350 19.60 17.07 1.69
CA ARG A 350 19.10 18.35 2.22
C ARG A 350 20.13 19.46 2.06
N GLN A 351 21.40 19.17 2.31
CA GLN A 351 22.51 20.10 2.14
C GLN A 351 22.74 20.45 0.66
N LYS A 352 22.76 19.44 -0.22
CA LYS A 352 22.98 19.63 -1.67
C LYS A 352 21.78 20.27 -2.39
N LYS A 353 20.55 20.04 -1.93
CA LYS A 353 19.31 20.56 -2.54
C LYS A 353 19.34 22.07 -2.71
N LEU A 354 19.80 22.81 -1.69
CA LEU A 354 19.92 24.27 -1.76
C LEU A 354 20.89 24.73 -2.84
N SER A 355 21.99 23.99 -3.05
CA SER A 355 22.95 24.27 -4.11
C SER A 355 22.35 24.01 -5.49
N PHE A 356 21.56 22.94 -5.65
CA PHE A 356 20.87 22.62 -6.90
C PHE A 356 19.80 23.65 -7.25
N VAL A 357 18.98 24.09 -6.29
CA VAL A 357 17.97 25.14 -6.52
C VAL A 357 18.63 26.42 -7.05
N ARG A 358 19.79 26.80 -6.49
CA ARG A 358 20.54 27.99 -6.93
C ARG A 358 21.17 27.84 -8.30
N LYS A 359 21.62 26.64 -8.66
CA LYS A 359 22.23 26.34 -9.98
C LYS A 359 21.17 26.21 -11.08
N LEU A 360 19.98 25.72 -10.77
CA LEU A 360 18.87 25.48 -11.70
C LEU A 360 17.93 26.68 -11.87
N LYS A 361 18.41 27.92 -11.66
CA LYS A 361 17.62 29.19 -11.69
C LYS A 361 16.46 29.14 -12.70
N GLY A 362 15.22 29.06 -12.23
CA GLY A 362 14.03 29.15 -13.08
C GLY A 362 12.96 28.07 -12.87
N PHE A 363 13.27 26.97 -12.17
CA PHE A 363 12.28 25.93 -11.88
C PHE A 363 11.76 26.01 -10.43
N PRO A 364 10.45 26.13 -10.21
CA PRO A 364 9.88 25.88 -8.88
C PRO A 364 10.04 24.38 -8.57
N LEU A 365 10.66 24.09 -7.42
CA LEU A 365 10.79 22.73 -6.85
C LEU A 365 9.61 22.38 -5.95
#